data_AF-A0A2P9HKU8-F1
#
_entry.id   AF-A0A2P9HKU8-F1
#
_cell.length_a   1.000
_cell.length_b   1.000
_cell.length_c   1.000
_cell.angle_alpha   90.00
_cell.angle_beta   90.00
_cell.angle_gamma   90.00
#
_symmetry.space_group_name_H-M   'P 1'
#
loop_
_entity.id
_entity.type
_entity.pdbx_description
1 polymer ?
#
loop_
_entity_poly.entity_id
_entity_poly.type
_entity_poly.pdbx_seq_one_letter_code
_entity_poly.pdbx_strand_id
1 'polypeptide(L)' 'MKQKYERILEPTDTWAIFETSTGEPVMMGTRLLIGLAEQEAEELLAILNAPPKGRSKRSAA' A
#
# COMPACT_ATOMS: atom_id res chain seq x y z
N MET A 1 -1.93 -15.46 -4.62
CA MET A 1 -1.93 -14.88 -3.26
C MET A 1 -2.82 -13.65 -3.29
N LYS A 2 -3.74 -13.47 -2.32
CA LYS A 2 -4.51 -12.23 -2.22
C LYS A 2 -3.55 -11.11 -1.79
N GLN A 3 -3.53 -9.98 -2.48
CA GLN A 3 -2.71 -8.83 -2.11
C GLN A 3 -3.18 -8.30 -0.74
N LYS A 4 -2.25 -7.81 0.09
CA LYS A 4 -2.60 -7.31 1.43
C LYS A 4 -3.39 -6.01 1.33
N TYR A 5 -3.00 -5.18 0.38
CA TYR A 5 -3.62 -3.88 0.14
C TYR A 5 -4.25 -3.84 -1.25
N GLU A 6 -5.28 -3.00 -1.41
CA GLU A 6 -5.94 -2.72 -2.67
C GLU A 6 -6.17 -1.23 -2.85
N ARG A 7 -6.26 -0.76 -4.11
CA ARG A 7 -6.68 0.61 -4.43
C ARG A 7 -8.15 0.64 -4.83
N ILE A 8 -8.88 1.63 -4.35
CA ILE A 8 -10.31 1.85 -4.62
C ILE A 8 -10.48 3.26 -5.20
N LEU A 9 -11.28 3.38 -6.26
CA LEU A 9 -11.67 4.66 -6.83
C LEU A 9 -12.77 5.28 -5.95
N GLU A 10 -12.50 6.49 -5.47
CA GLU A 10 -13.43 7.28 -4.66
C GLU A 10 -14.42 8.03 -5.56
N PRO A 11 -15.60 8.43 -5.05
CA PRO A 11 -16.57 9.23 -5.82
C PRO A 11 -16.07 10.60 -6.30
N THR A 12 -14.91 11.05 -5.79
CA THR A 12 -14.25 12.31 -6.13
C THR A 12 -13.26 12.19 -7.29
N ASP A 13 -13.28 11.07 -8.03
CA ASP A 13 -12.32 10.75 -9.10
C ASP A 13 -10.86 10.72 -8.60
N THR A 14 -10.69 10.42 -7.31
CA THR A 14 -9.41 10.20 -6.65
C THR A 14 -9.31 8.75 -6.19
N TRP A 15 -8.13 8.33 -5.75
CA TRP A 15 -7.88 6.96 -5.31
C TRP A 15 -7.51 6.90 -3.84
N ALA A 16 -7.90 5.80 -3.21
CA ALA A 16 -7.55 5.47 -1.84
C ALA A 16 -7.00 4.04 -1.74
N ILE A 17 -6.11 3.79 -0.78
CA ILE A 17 -5.55 2.46 -0.52
C ILE A 17 -6.10 1.92 0.80
N PHE A 18 -6.60 0.68 0.77
CA PHE A 18 -7.19 -0.01 1.90
C PHE A 18 -6.45 -1.31 2.23
N GLU A 19 -6.42 -1.68 3.51
CA GLU A 19 -6.00 -3.02 3.93
C GLU A 19 -7.16 -4.00 3.76
N THR A 20 -6.97 -5.01 2.92
CA THR A 20 -8.05 -5.91 2.47
C THR A 20 -8.63 -6.81 3.56
N SER A 21 -7.91 -7.00 4.67
CA SER A 21 -8.33 -7.83 5.82
C SER A 21 -9.22 -7.06 6.78
N THR A 22 -8.98 -5.76 6.95
CA THR A 22 -9.71 -4.90 7.90
C THR A 22 -10.75 -4.04 7.21
N GLY A 23 -10.57 -3.74 5.92
CA GLY A 23 -11.39 -2.76 5.20
C GLY A 23 -11.12 -1.33 5.63
N GLU A 24 -9.99 -1.07 6.30
CA GLU A 24 -9.62 0.26 6.78
C GLU A 24 -8.66 0.96 5.81
N PRO A 25 -8.72 2.30 5.68
CA PRO A 25 -7.76 3.05 4.89
C PRO A 25 -6.35 2.92 5.47
N VAL A 26 -5.36 2.79 4.60
CA VAL A 26 -3.96 2.70 5.01
C VAL A 26 -3.47 4.04 5.53
N MET A 27 -2.83 4.03 6.70
CA MET A 27 -2.07 5.15 7.22
C MET A 27 -0.57 4.94 7.01
N MET A 28 0.11 5.93 6.44
CA MET A 28 1.56 5.98 6.33
C MET A 28 2.09 7.15 7.17
N GLY A 29 2.71 6.83 8.31
CA GLY A 29 3.02 7.83 9.32
C GLY A 29 1.74 8.44 9.89
N THR A 30 1.54 9.74 9.67
CA THR A 30 0.32 10.48 10.08
C THR A 30 -0.61 10.81 8.90
N ARG A 31 -0.29 10.35 7.68
CA ARG A 31 -1.07 10.62 6.46
C ARG A 31 -1.93 9.41 6.10
N LEU A 32 -3.23 9.63 5.89
CA LEU A 32 -4.12 8.67 5.24
C LEU A 32 -3.84 8.63 3.74
N LEU A 33 -3.79 7.43 3.17
CA LEU A 33 -3.57 7.22 1.74
C LEU A 33 -4.91 7.28 0.98
N ILE A 34 -5.53 8.47 0.98
CA ILE A 34 -6.79 8.82 0.32
C ILE A 34 -6.60 10.07 -0.52
N GLY A 35 -7.51 10.36 -1.46
CA GLY A 35 -7.42 11.57 -2.29
C GLY A 35 -6.21 11.56 -3.25
N LEU A 36 -5.71 10.37 -3.58
CA LEU A 36 -4.50 10.19 -4.40
C LEU A 36 -4.82 10.33 -5.88
N ALA A 37 -3.85 10.80 -6.67
CA ALA A 37 -3.89 10.61 -8.11
C ALA A 37 -3.71 9.12 -8.45
N GLU A 38 -4.21 8.68 -9.61
CA GLU A 38 -4.12 7.27 -10.04
C GLU A 38 -2.67 6.74 -10.03
N GLN A 39 -1.74 7.53 -10.59
CA GLN A 39 -0.32 7.18 -10.65
C GLN A 39 0.29 7.06 -9.25
N GLU A 40 -0.04 7.98 -8.33
CA GLU A 40 0.43 7.94 -6.93
C GLU A 40 -0.10 6.69 -6.22
N ALA A 41 -1.38 6.36 -6.42
CA ALA A 41 -1.99 5.16 -5.86
C ALA A 41 -1.36 3.87 -6.41
N GLU A 42 -1.00 3.84 -7.69
CA GLU A 42 -0.31 2.69 -8.31
C GLU A 42 1.06 2.45 -7.67
N GLU A 43 1.87 3.50 -7.57
CA GLU A 43 3.22 3.43 -7.02
C GLU A 43 3.20 3.02 -5.53
N LEU A 44 2.32 3.64 -4.74
CA LEU A 44 2.17 3.31 -3.33
C LEU A 44 1.67 1.88 -3.13
N LEU A 45 0.70 1.43 -3.93
CA LEU A 45 0.19 0.06 -3.87
C LEU A 45 1.27 -0.97 -4.20
N ALA A 46 2.11 -0.70 -5.19
CA ALA A 46 3.25 -1.55 -5.55
C ALA A 46 4.28 -1.63 -4.42
N ILE A 47 4.59 -0.51 -3.76
CA ILE A 47 5.50 -0.48 -2.60
C ILE A 47 4.92 -1.27 -1.42
N LEU A 48 3.64 -1.10 -1.13
CA LEU A 48 2.97 -1.73 0.02
C LEU A 48 2.83 -3.25 -0.15
N ASN A 49 2.56 -3.72 -1.36
CA ASN A 49 2.45 -5.15 -1.68
C ASN A 49 3.79 -5.79 -2.07
N ALA A 50 4.88 -5.03 -2.13
CA ALA A 50 6.20 -5.59 -2.42
C ALA A 50 6.60 -6.60 -1.32
N PRO A 51 7.24 -7.72 -1.69
CA PRO A 51 7.78 -8.65 -0.70
C PRO A 51 8.78 -7.91 0.20
N PRO A 52 8.81 -8.21 1.52
CA PRO A 52 9.77 -7.59 2.41
C PRO A 52 11.17 -7.87 1.86
N LYS A 53 11.94 -6.80 1.58
CA LYS A 53 13.33 -6.93 1.14
C LYS A 53 14.03 -7.79 2.18
N GLY A 54 14.38 -9.02 1.79
CA GLY A 54 14.97 -9.99 2.69
C GLY A 54 16.12 -9.35 3.43
N ARG A 55 16.12 -9.46 4.76
CA ARG A 55 17.37 -9.37 5.53
C ARG A 55 18.30 -10.39 4.88
N SER A 56 19.24 -9.92 4.08
CA SER A 56 20.45 -10.67 3.79
C SER A 56 20.98 -11.09 5.15
N LYS A 57 20.93 -12.39 5.44
CA LYS A 57 21.66 -12.97 6.55
C LYS A 57 23.12 -12.58 6.29
N ARG A 58 23.62 -11.57 6.99
CA ARG A 58 25.05 -11.46 7.22
C ARG A 58 25.44 -12.74 7.92
N SER A 59 25.99 -13.69 7.16
CA SER A 59 26.70 -14.83 7.70
C SER A 59 27.74 -14.28 8.68
N ALA A 60 27.60 -14.62 9.95
CA ALA A 60 28.72 -14.59 10.86
C ALA A 60 29.67 -15.70 10.40
N ALA A 61 30.87 -15.30 10.01
CA ALA A 61 32.03 -16.16 9.83
C ALA A 61 33.19 -15.48 10.57
#